data_AF-A0A971M6H2-F1
#
_entry.id   AF-A0A971M6H2-F1
#
_cell.length_a   1.000
_cell.length_b   1.000
_cell.length_c   1.000
_cell.angle_alpha   90.00
_cell.angle_beta   90.00
_cell.angle_gamma   90.00
#
_symmetry.space_group_name_H-M   'P 1'
#
loop_
_entity.id
_entity.type
_entity.pdbx_description
1 polymer ?
#
loop_
_entity_poly.entity_id
_entity_poly.type
_entity_poly.pdbx_seq_one_letter_code
_entity_poly.pdbx_strand_id
1 'polypeptide(L)'
;MKTMRCCCLVLVLLAGSTTAFGEPFLVSDPYPGEGKLGKFLVTIDGKTTESMPEKSADGSVYLKYDLGNLPDGTYTATIEAVNAKGAVSPAAVYSFKKNGSRVEPYTPPAAKQKRAPSRSYPGHINK
;
A
#
# COMPACT_ATOMS: atom_id res chain seq x y z
N MET A 1 -20.96 -3.74 -62.69
CA MET A 1 -21.49 -2.75 -61.72
C MET A 1 -21.13 -3.20 -60.31
N LYS A 2 -20.86 -2.23 -59.42
CA LYS A 2 -20.66 -2.31 -57.95
C LYS A 2 -19.21 -2.32 -57.42
N THR A 3 -18.58 -1.16 -57.60
CA THR A 3 -17.70 -0.38 -56.70
C THR A 3 -16.87 -1.11 -55.63
N MET A 4 -15.55 -1.05 -55.85
CA MET A 4 -14.47 -1.14 -54.86
C MET A 4 -14.73 -0.18 -53.69
N ARG A 5 -14.70 -0.70 -52.47
CA ARG A 5 -14.51 0.11 -51.26
C ARG A 5 -13.08 -0.08 -50.79
N CYS A 6 -12.31 0.98 -50.99
CA CYS A 6 -11.00 1.19 -50.42
C CYS A 6 -11.14 1.30 -48.89
N CYS A 7 -10.89 0.22 -48.16
CA CYS A 7 -10.67 0.30 -46.72
C CYS A 7 -9.18 0.52 -46.49
N CYS A 8 -8.74 1.77 -46.64
CA CYS A 8 -7.47 2.22 -46.09
C CYS A 8 -7.50 1.95 -44.58
N LEU A 9 -6.69 1.00 -44.12
CA LEU A 9 -6.42 0.81 -42.69
C LEU A 9 -5.53 1.98 -42.26
N VAL A 10 -6.16 3.08 -41.87
CA VAL A 10 -5.47 4.23 -41.29
C VAL A 10 -4.98 3.81 -39.91
N LEU A 11 -3.67 3.57 -39.82
CA LEU A 11 -2.96 3.45 -38.56
C LEU A 11 -2.92 4.84 -37.91
N VAL A 12 -4.00 5.21 -37.20
CA VAL A 12 -3.99 6.41 -36.36
C VAL A 12 -3.09 6.09 -35.17
N LEU A 13 -1.87 6.62 -35.24
CA LEU A 13 -1.03 6.78 -34.06
C LEU A 13 -1.71 7.84 -33.18
N LEU A 14 -2.71 7.42 -32.40
CA LEU A 14 -3.14 8.22 -31.27
C LEU A 14 -1.92 8.32 -30.36
N ALA A 15 -1.25 9.46 -30.41
CA ALA A 15 -0.41 9.94 -29.32
C ALA A 15 -1.33 10.14 -28.10
N GLY A 16 -1.75 9.04 -27.51
CA GLY A 16 -2.23 9.01 -26.15
C GLY A 16 -1.01 9.25 -25.28
N SER A 17 -0.67 10.51 -25.06
CA SER A 17 -0.04 10.89 -23.81
C SER A 17 -1.05 10.58 -22.71
N THR A 18 -1.17 9.30 -22.33
CA THR A 18 -1.72 8.94 -21.04
C THR A 18 -0.67 9.42 -20.05
N THR A 19 -0.73 10.70 -19.68
CA THR A 19 -0.32 11.08 -18.33
C THR A 19 -1.31 10.40 -17.42
N ALA A 20 -1.12 9.10 -17.20
CA ALA A 20 -1.63 8.46 -16.02
C ALA A 20 -0.95 9.23 -14.90
N PHE A 21 -1.67 10.18 -14.30
CA PHE A 21 -1.43 10.52 -12.92
C PHE A 21 -1.69 9.23 -12.16
N GLY A 22 -0.69 8.34 -12.15
CA GLY A 22 -0.69 7.13 -11.37
C GLY A 22 -0.59 7.61 -9.94
N GLU A 23 -1.74 7.83 -9.32
CA GLU A 23 -1.79 8.06 -7.90
C GLU A 23 -1.08 6.88 -7.22
N PRO A 24 -0.25 7.14 -6.20
CA PRO A 24 0.42 6.04 -5.52
C PRO A 24 -0.63 5.14 -4.87
N PHE A 25 -0.60 3.85 -5.17
CA PHE A 25 -1.49 2.86 -4.57
C PHE A 25 -0.74 1.99 -3.58
N LEU A 26 -1.39 1.69 -2.45
CA LEU A 26 -1.00 0.61 -1.56
C LEU A 26 -1.71 -0.67 -2.02
N VAL A 27 -0.92 -1.67 -2.42
CA VAL A 27 -1.41 -2.94 -2.95
C VAL A 27 -1.00 -4.08 -2.02
N SER A 28 -1.92 -4.98 -1.69
CA SER A 28 -1.60 -6.20 -0.94
C SER A 28 -1.24 -7.35 -1.87
N ASP A 29 -0.61 -8.38 -1.30
CA ASP A 29 -0.51 -9.68 -1.97
C ASP A 29 -1.91 -10.24 -2.29
N PRO A 30 -2.03 -11.08 -3.34
CA PRO A 30 -3.28 -11.76 -3.65
C PRO A 30 -3.73 -12.65 -2.50
N TYR A 31 -4.94 -12.39 -2.01
CA TYR A 31 -5.64 -13.23 -1.06
C TYR A 31 -6.35 -14.38 -1.81
N PRO A 32 -6.18 -15.64 -1.37
CA PRO A 32 -6.80 -16.78 -2.02
C PRO A 32 -8.32 -16.70 -1.94
N GLY A 33 -9.00 -16.90 -3.07
CA GLY A 33 -10.45 -16.74 -3.19
C GLY A 33 -11.29 -17.78 -2.44
N GLU A 34 -10.64 -18.75 -1.76
CA GLU A 34 -11.31 -19.81 -1.01
C GLU A 34 -12.06 -19.31 0.23
N GLY A 35 -11.65 -18.15 0.77
CA GLY A 35 -12.42 -17.38 1.74
C GLY A 35 -13.06 -16.21 1.02
N LYS A 36 -14.40 -16.11 1.00
CA LYS A 36 -15.10 -14.90 0.54
C LYS A 36 -14.63 -13.72 1.40
N LEU A 37 -13.65 -12.97 0.93
CA LEU A 37 -13.20 -11.76 1.57
C LEU A 37 -14.30 -10.71 1.39
N GLY A 38 -14.71 -10.08 2.48
CA GLY A 38 -15.74 -9.04 2.47
C GLY A 38 -15.12 -7.67 2.20
N LYS A 39 -14.10 -7.32 2.99
CA LYS A 39 -13.47 -5.99 2.97
C LYS A 39 -12.07 -6.02 3.55
N PHE A 40 -11.31 -4.98 3.27
CA PHE A 40 -10.08 -4.62 3.97
C PHE A 40 -10.34 -3.41 4.87
N LEU A 41 -9.74 -3.42 6.05
CA LEU A 41 -9.65 -2.26 6.93
C LEU A 41 -8.24 -1.71 6.81
N VAL A 42 -8.13 -0.46 6.36
CA VAL A 42 -6.85 0.25 6.20
C VAL A 42 -6.80 1.36 7.22
N THR A 43 -5.88 1.28 8.16
CA THR A 43 -5.68 2.30 9.19
C THR A 43 -4.39 3.06 8.93
N ILE A 44 -4.49 4.36 8.68
CA ILE A 44 -3.35 5.27 8.51
C ILE A 44 -3.58 6.47 9.44
N ASP A 45 -2.56 6.86 10.21
CA ASP A 45 -2.63 7.95 11.19
C ASP A 45 -3.80 7.83 12.19
N GLY A 46 -4.12 6.60 12.57
CA GLY A 46 -5.23 6.30 13.49
C GLY A 46 -6.63 6.41 12.86
N LYS A 47 -6.74 6.72 11.56
CA LYS A 47 -8.00 6.71 10.82
C LYS A 47 -8.16 5.40 10.06
N THR A 48 -9.17 4.61 10.44
CA THR A 48 -9.55 3.38 9.75
C THR A 48 -10.54 3.68 8.63
N THR A 49 -10.25 3.16 7.44
CA THR A 49 -11.10 3.26 6.25
C THR A 49 -11.36 1.87 5.70
N GLU A 50 -12.61 1.60 5.30
CA GLU A 50 -12.96 0.34 4.64
C GLU A 50 -12.66 0.42 3.15
N SER A 51 -12.03 -0.61 2.60
CA SER A 51 -11.76 -0.74 1.17
C SER A 51 -12.33 -2.05 0.65
N MET A 52 -12.99 -1.99 -0.50
CA MET A 52 -13.50 -3.17 -1.18
C MET A 52 -12.36 -3.90 -1.91
N PRO A 53 -12.34 -5.24 -1.87
CA PRO A 53 -11.34 -6.01 -2.59
C PRO A 53 -11.49 -5.86 -4.11
N GLU A 54 -10.37 -5.72 -4.80
CA GLU A 54 -10.31 -5.81 -6.26
C GLU A 54 -10.04 -7.25 -6.67
N LYS A 55 -10.56 -7.67 -7.84
CA LYS A 55 -10.41 -9.04 -8.36
C LYS A 55 -9.29 -9.09 -9.38
N SER A 56 -8.42 -10.09 -9.24
CA SER A 56 -7.46 -10.46 -10.28
C SER A 56 -8.10 -11.37 -11.32
N ALA A 57 -7.46 -11.50 -12.49
CA ALA A 57 -7.90 -12.40 -13.57
C ALA A 57 -7.97 -13.87 -13.13
N ASP A 58 -7.11 -14.27 -12.20
CA ASP A 58 -7.04 -15.64 -11.65
C ASP A 58 -8.13 -15.94 -10.60
N GLY A 59 -9.01 -14.97 -10.30
CA GLY A 59 -10.07 -15.11 -9.30
C GLY A 59 -9.63 -14.86 -7.85
N SER A 60 -8.33 -14.61 -7.61
CA SER A 60 -7.83 -14.07 -6.35
C SER A 60 -8.28 -12.63 -6.14
N VAL A 61 -8.25 -12.16 -4.89
CA VAL A 61 -8.64 -10.79 -4.53
C VAL A 61 -7.50 -10.07 -3.83
N TYR A 62 -7.36 -8.78 -4.04
CA TYR A 62 -6.29 -7.98 -3.44
C TYR A 62 -6.80 -6.61 -3.02
N LEU A 63 -6.10 -5.97 -2.09
CA LEU A 63 -6.32 -4.57 -1.72
C LEU A 63 -5.69 -3.67 -2.78
N LYS A 64 -6.41 -2.65 -3.22
CA LYS A 64 -5.85 -1.50 -3.91
C LYS A 64 -6.40 -0.23 -3.27
N TYR A 65 -5.56 0.42 -2.47
CA TYR A 65 -5.93 1.61 -1.72
C TYR A 65 -5.20 2.83 -2.27
N ASP A 66 -5.93 3.88 -2.60
CA ASP A 66 -5.37 5.14 -3.11
C ASP A 66 -4.69 5.94 -1.99
N LEU A 67 -3.43 6.31 -2.22
CA LEU A 67 -2.64 7.18 -1.34
C LEU A 67 -2.49 8.60 -1.88
N GLY A 68 -3.02 8.92 -3.07
CA GLY A 68 -2.88 10.22 -3.73
C GLY A 68 -3.36 11.39 -2.88
N ASN A 69 -4.41 11.17 -2.10
CA ASN A 69 -5.00 12.16 -1.20
C ASN A 69 -4.22 12.38 0.12
N LEU A 70 -3.17 11.60 0.41
CA LEU A 70 -2.32 11.85 1.57
C LEU A 70 -1.33 12.98 1.28
N PRO A 71 -1.06 13.88 2.22
CA PRO A 71 0.02 14.85 2.08
C PRO A 71 1.40 14.15 2.08
N ASP A 72 2.45 14.92 1.84
CA ASP A 72 3.81 14.40 1.92
C ASP A 72 4.19 14.16 3.38
N GLY A 73 4.79 13.01 3.66
CA GLY A 73 4.96 12.57 5.03
C GLY A 73 5.48 11.14 5.15
N THR A 74 5.61 10.70 6.40
CA THR A 74 5.94 9.32 6.76
C THR A 74 4.74 8.72 7.44
N TYR A 75 4.29 7.58 6.95
CA TYR A 75 3.08 6.92 7.37
C TYR A 75 3.36 5.49 7.82
N THR A 76 2.52 4.99 8.72
CA THR A 76 2.43 3.58 9.06
C THR A 76 1.01 3.13 8.79
N ALA A 77 0.84 2.27 7.80
CA ALA A 77 -0.42 1.64 7.48
C ALA A 77 -0.55 0.32 8.22
N THR A 78 -1.72 0.10 8.82
CA THR A 78 -2.12 -1.18 9.38
C THR A 78 -3.27 -1.71 8.53
N ILE A 79 -3.11 -2.90 7.94
CA ILE A 79 -4.08 -3.53 7.06
C ILE A 79 -4.61 -4.80 7.70
N GLU A 80 -5.93 -4.94 7.76
CA GLU A 80 -6.62 -6.12 8.23
C GLU A 80 -7.63 -6.59 7.18
N ALA A 81 -7.70 -7.90 6.96
CA ALA A 81 -8.65 -8.53 6.06
C ALA A 81 -9.86 -9.04 6.86
N VAL A 82 -11.08 -8.71 6.41
CA VAL A 82 -12.33 -9.16 7.03
C VAL A 82 -13.07 -10.07 6.07
N ASN A 83 -13.33 -11.30 6.49
CA ASN A 83 -14.09 -12.24 5.68
C ASN A 83 -15.61 -11.97 5.73
N ALA A 84 -16.38 -12.63 4.87
CA ALA A 84 -17.83 -12.48 4.81
C ALA A 84 -18.58 -12.92 6.09
N LYS A 85 -17.91 -13.65 7.00
CA LYS A 85 -18.45 -14.04 8.31
C LYS A 85 -18.07 -13.04 9.42
N GLY A 86 -17.32 -11.99 9.10
CA GLY A 86 -16.86 -10.98 10.05
C GLY A 86 -15.58 -11.34 10.81
N ALA A 87 -14.90 -12.44 10.49
CA ALA A 87 -13.62 -12.76 11.10
C ALA A 87 -12.50 -11.88 10.51
N VAL A 88 -11.64 -11.37 11.38
CA VAL A 88 -10.56 -10.44 11.05
C VAL A 88 -9.23 -11.19 11.04
N SER A 89 -8.37 -10.92 10.06
CA SER A 89 -7.02 -11.46 9.98
C SER A 89 -6.09 -10.81 11.01
N PRO A 90 -4.92 -11.40 11.28
CA PRO A 90 -3.81 -10.66 11.89
C PRO A 90 -3.52 -9.39 11.08
N ALA A 91 -3.15 -8.33 11.78
CA ALA A 91 -2.81 -7.05 11.18
C ALA A 91 -1.45 -7.10 10.47
N ALA A 92 -1.41 -6.67 9.21
CA ALA A 92 -0.18 -6.42 8.47
C ALA A 92 0.22 -4.95 8.63
N VAL A 93 1.47 -4.69 8.99
CA VAL A 93 1.98 -3.33 9.20
C VAL A 93 2.98 -3.00 8.09
N TYR A 94 2.76 -1.86 7.43
CA TYR A 94 3.63 -1.36 6.37
C TYR A 94 3.91 0.13 6.56
N SER A 95 5.19 0.48 6.69
CA SER A 95 5.63 1.86 6.85
C SER A 95 6.22 2.37 5.54
N PHE A 96 5.83 3.59 5.15
CA PHE A 96 6.26 4.20 3.89
C PHE A 96 6.40 5.72 4.01
N LYS A 97 7.22 6.30 3.13
CA LYS A 97 7.35 7.75 2.96
C LYS A 97 6.72 8.16 1.63
N LYS A 98 5.90 9.20 1.64
CA LYS A 98 5.28 9.80 0.46
C LYS A 98 5.89 11.18 0.16
N ASN A 99 6.21 11.41 -1.11
CA ASN A 99 6.69 12.69 -1.63
C ASN A 99 6.12 12.92 -3.03
N GLY A 100 5.11 13.78 -3.15
CA GLY A 100 4.26 13.90 -4.33
C GLY A 100 3.60 12.55 -4.67
N SER A 101 3.80 12.09 -5.91
CA SER A 101 3.33 10.77 -6.38
C SER A 101 4.28 9.62 -6.02
N ARG A 102 5.47 9.90 -5.46
CA ARG A 102 6.46 8.88 -5.13
C ARG A 102 6.20 8.32 -3.73
N VAL A 103 6.15 6.99 -3.62
CA VAL A 103 6.07 6.26 -2.35
C VAL A 103 7.24 5.30 -2.24
N GLU A 104 7.89 5.29 -1.08
CA GLU A 104 9.04 4.43 -0.79
C GLU A 104 8.86 3.69 0.53
N PRO A 105 9.30 2.42 0.64
CA PRO A 105 9.36 1.73 1.91
C PRO A 105 10.17 2.53 2.93
N TYR A 106 9.67 2.63 4.15
CA TYR A 106 10.35 3.31 5.24
C TYR A 106 10.46 2.37 6.44
N THR A 107 11.68 2.07 6.84
CA THR A 107 11.93 1.38 8.12
C THR A 107 12.23 2.44 9.17
N PRO A 108 11.41 2.57 10.24
CA PRO A 108 11.72 3.49 11.32
C PRO A 108 13.11 3.17 11.89
N PRO A 109 13.95 4.19 12.16
CA PRO A 109 15.21 3.96 12.84
C PRO A 109 14.93 3.31 14.19
N ALA A 110 15.68 2.25 14.52
CA ALA A 110 15.57 1.59 15.81
C ALA A 110 15.66 2.64 16.93
N ALA A 111 14.70 2.63 17.84
CA ALA A 111 14.70 3.54 18.97
C ALA A 111 16.07 3.42 19.68
N LYS A 112 16.81 4.52 19.76
CA LYS A 112 18.05 4.55 20.53
C LYS A 112 17.69 4.16 21.95
N GLN A 113 18.14 2.99 22.40
CA GLN A 113 17.99 2.60 23.80
C GLN A 113 18.58 3.71 24.64
N LYS A 114 17.73 4.38 25.43
CA LYS A 114 18.17 5.30 26.48
C LYS A 114 18.79 4.42 27.57
N ARG A 115 20.02 3.96 27.35
CA ARG A 115 20.75 3.19 28.35
C ARG A 115 20.94 4.11 29.55
N ALA A 116 20.41 3.70 30.70
CA ALA A 116 20.72 4.38 31.94
C ALA A 116 22.25 4.41 32.13
N PRO A 117 22.82 5.48 32.71
CA PRO A 117 24.25 5.51 33.01
C PRO A 117 24.61 4.28 33.85
N SER A 118 25.49 3.42 33.33
CA SER A 118 26.03 2.31 34.11
C SER A 118 26.88 2.88 35.24
N ARG A 119 26.48 2.63 36.48
CA ARG A 119 27.17 3.12 37.69
C ARG A 119 28.49 2.39 37.98
N SER A 120 29.16 1.86 36.96
CA SER A 120 30.46 1.20 37.08
C SER A 120 31.58 2.20 36.81
N TYR A 121 31.76 3.16 37.73
CA TYR A 121 33.03 3.89 37.83
C TYR A 121 33.91 3.12 38.81
N PRO A 122 35.01 2.47 38.37
CA PRO A 122 35.90 1.68 39.24
C PRO A 122 36.77 2.53 40.18
N GLY A 123 36.41 3.81 40.41
CA GLY A 123 37.22 4.78 41.15
C GLY A 123 36.89 4.94 42.63
N HIS A 124 35.87 4.26 43.17
CA HIS A 124 35.51 4.35 44.59
C HIS A 124 35.70 3.03 45.33
N ILE A 125 36.97 2.60 45.43
CA ILE A 125 37.43 1.73 46.51
C ILE A 125 38.46 2.56 47.26
N ASN A 126 37.99 3.36 48.22
CA ASN A 126 38.89 4.02 49.17
C ASN A 126 39.17 3.04 50.32
N LYS A 127 40.47 2.88 50.61
CA LYS A 127 41.04 2.13 51.73
C LYS A 127 40.68 2.77 53.07
#